data_AF-A0A7L4DB97-F1
#
_entry.id   AF-A0A7L4DB97-F1
#
_cell.length_a   1.000
_cell.length_b   1.000
_cell.length_c   1.000
_cell.angle_alpha   90.00
_cell.angle_beta   90.00
_cell.angle_gamma   90.00
#
_symmetry.space_group_name_H-M   'P 1'
#
loop_
_entity.id
_entity.type
_entity.pdbx_description
1 polymer ?
#
loop_
_entity_poly.entity_id
_entity_poly.type
_entity_poly.pdbx_seq_one_letter_code
_entity_poly.pdbx_strand_id
1 'polypeptide(L)'
;GALLAIEFTGLAEYLALLRAAARALAPFGSSVMFYLAAAVSDFYIPASEMSEHKIQSSEGPLQITMKMVPKMLSPLVKEWAPEAFVISFKLETDPLILINKSRQALEKYRHQVVVANILESRRTSVIIVTKDSETPLSLSAEEVAQGVEIEEKIVSYLQGQHSAFIESK
;
A
#
# COMPACT_ATOMS: atom_id res chain seq x y z
N GLY A 1 7.30 -24.00 -6.12
CA GLY A 1 6.19 -23.50 -5.29
C GLY A 1 5.79 -22.13 -5.79
N ALA A 2 4.50 -21.79 -5.76
CA ALA A 2 3.98 -20.52 -6.27
C ALA A 2 3.65 -19.48 -5.17
N LEU A 3 3.76 -19.88 -3.90
CA LEU A 3 3.48 -19.03 -2.73
C LEU A 3 4.62 -19.16 -1.72
N LEU A 4 5.08 -18.01 -1.21
CA LEU A 4 6.04 -17.88 -0.12
C LEU A 4 5.44 -16.93 0.92
N ALA A 5 5.21 -17.42 2.14
CA ALA A 5 4.73 -16.60 3.24
C ALA A 5 5.90 -16.07 4.07
N ILE A 6 5.90 -14.77 4.35
CA ILE A 6 6.88 -14.09 5.21
C ILE A 6 6.11 -13.25 6.21
N GLU A 7 6.26 -13.55 7.49
CA GLU A 7 5.54 -12.87 8.57
C GLU A 7 6.28 -11.62 9.03
N PHE A 8 5.53 -10.66 9.56
CA PHE A 8 6.07 -9.50 10.27
C PHE A 8 5.09 -9.09 11.37
N THR A 9 5.61 -8.46 12.42
CA THR A 9 4.79 -7.89 13.50
C THR A 9 5.01 -6.38 13.64
N GLY A 10 6.27 -5.96 13.66
CA GLY A 10 6.64 -4.56 13.90
C GLY A 10 6.88 -3.78 12.61
N LEU A 11 6.79 -2.45 12.70
CA LEU A 11 7.14 -1.56 11.58
C LEU A 11 8.58 -1.77 11.12
N ALA A 12 9.55 -1.89 12.03
CA ALA A 12 10.96 -2.05 11.68
C ALA A 12 11.21 -3.31 10.85
N GLU A 13 10.56 -4.41 11.23
CA GLU A 13 10.61 -5.69 10.53
C GLU A 13 9.96 -5.58 9.15
N TYR A 14 8.74 -5.03 9.06
CA TYR A 14 8.06 -4.78 7.80
C TYR A 14 8.94 -3.98 6.82
N LEU A 15 9.59 -2.91 7.29
CA LEU A 15 10.44 -2.08 6.45
C LEU A 15 11.71 -2.78 5.98
N ALA A 16 12.33 -3.60 6.83
CA ALA A 16 13.50 -4.39 6.48
C ALA A 16 13.16 -5.47 5.44
N LEU A 17 12.06 -6.19 5.66
CA LEU A 17 11.57 -7.24 4.77
C LEU A 17 11.13 -6.68 3.42
N LEU A 18 10.41 -5.56 3.39
CA LEU A 18 10.01 -4.90 2.15
C LEU A 18 11.24 -4.52 1.31
N ARG A 19 12.28 -3.97 1.94
CA ARG A 19 13.53 -3.62 1.26
C ARG A 19 14.25 -4.86 0.72
N ALA A 20 14.31 -5.94 1.51
CA ALA A 20 14.94 -7.19 1.09
C ALA A 20 14.18 -7.83 -0.09
N ALA A 21 12.86 -7.93 0.00
CA ALA A 21 12.00 -8.43 -1.07
C ALA A 21 12.13 -7.59 -2.34
N ALA A 22 12.15 -6.25 -2.21
CA ALA A 22 12.29 -5.36 -3.35
C ALA A 22 13.59 -5.59 -4.11
N ARG A 23 14.71 -5.69 -3.40
CA ARG A 23 16.03 -5.95 -3.99
C ARG A 23 16.15 -7.35 -4.59
N ALA A 24 15.53 -8.36 -3.96
CA ALA A 24 15.51 -9.72 -4.48
C ALA A 24 14.71 -9.83 -5.79
N LEU A 25 13.65 -9.02 -5.92
CA LEU A 25 12.79 -8.99 -7.10
C LEU A 25 13.30 -8.04 -8.20
N ALA A 26 14.17 -7.09 -7.89
CA ALA A 26 14.68 -6.10 -8.84
C ALA A 26 15.21 -6.67 -10.18
N PRO A 27 15.92 -7.82 -10.22
CA PRO A 27 16.42 -8.39 -11.48
C PRO A 27 15.32 -8.82 -12.47
N PHE A 28 14.07 -8.99 -12.01
CA PHE A 28 12.94 -9.39 -12.86
C PHE A 28 12.23 -8.17 -13.49
N GLY A 29 12.65 -6.95 -13.17
CA GLY A 29 12.24 -5.72 -13.85
C GLY A 29 10.71 -5.55 -13.95
N SER A 30 10.23 -5.27 -15.16
CA SER A 30 8.82 -4.99 -15.45
C SER A 30 7.89 -6.17 -15.20
N SER A 31 8.41 -7.40 -15.12
CA SER A 31 7.61 -8.58 -14.76
C SER A 31 7.20 -8.61 -13.28
N VAL A 32 7.72 -7.72 -12.43
CA VAL A 32 7.39 -7.64 -11.01
C VAL A 32 6.23 -6.70 -10.76
N MET A 33 5.27 -7.13 -9.95
CA MET A 33 4.23 -6.30 -9.37
C MET A 33 4.41 -6.18 -7.85
N PHE A 34 4.44 -4.96 -7.31
CA PHE A 34 4.30 -4.69 -5.88
C PHE A 34 2.86 -4.28 -5.58
N TYR A 35 2.12 -5.14 -4.87
CA TYR A 35 0.77 -4.87 -4.37
C TYR A 35 0.81 -4.49 -2.88
N LEU A 36 0.90 -3.20 -2.57
CA LEU A 36 1.21 -2.71 -1.23
C LEU A 36 -0.05 -2.36 -0.44
N ALA A 37 -0.77 -3.39 0.02
CA ALA A 37 -2.04 -3.25 0.77
C ALA A 37 -1.88 -3.16 2.30
N ALA A 38 -0.66 -3.22 2.82
CA ALA A 38 -0.41 -3.17 4.27
C ALA A 38 -0.79 -1.79 4.85
N ALA A 39 -1.47 -1.77 5.99
CA ALA A 39 -1.73 -0.56 6.78
C ALA A 39 -0.48 -0.21 7.61
N VAL A 40 0.47 0.49 6.98
CA VAL A 40 1.75 0.86 7.60
C VAL A 40 1.54 2.07 8.53
N SER A 41 2.08 2.01 9.74
CA SER A 41 2.03 3.14 10.69
C SER A 41 2.66 4.40 10.10
N ASP A 42 1.98 5.55 10.25
CA ASP A 42 2.54 6.85 9.84
C ASP A 42 3.53 7.43 10.87
N PHE A 43 3.46 6.94 12.11
CA PHE A 43 4.30 7.38 13.23
C PHE A 43 4.94 6.19 13.94
N TYR A 44 6.10 6.40 14.54
CA TYR A 44 6.83 5.39 15.32
C TYR A 44 7.62 6.03 16.46
N ILE A 45 8.02 5.22 17.44
CA ILE A 45 8.97 5.62 18.50
C ILE A 45 10.33 5.02 18.13
N PRO A 46 11.39 5.82 17.94
CA PRO A 46 12.74 5.29 17.72
C PRO A 46 13.19 4.39 18.85
N ALA A 47 13.96 3.34 18.54
CA ALA A 47 14.48 2.43 19.56
C ALA A 47 15.30 3.16 20.65
N SER A 48 16.01 4.23 20.28
CA SER A 48 16.75 5.10 21.22
C SER A 48 15.87 5.90 22.18
N GLU A 49 14.57 6.02 21.90
CA GLU A 49 13.58 6.78 22.69
C GLU A 49 12.54 5.86 23.34
N MET A 50 12.63 4.55 23.11
CA MET A 50 11.69 3.58 23.65
C MET A 50 12.08 3.21 25.09
N SER A 51 11.13 3.32 26.03
CA SER A 51 11.35 2.90 27.41
C SER A 51 11.62 1.39 27.47
N GLU A 52 12.70 0.99 28.14
CA GLU A 52 13.05 -0.42 28.35
C GLU A 52 12.05 -1.15 29.27
N HIS A 53 11.38 -0.39 30.13
CA HIS A 53 10.45 -0.92 31.12
C HIS A 53 9.05 -0.35 30.94
N LYS A 54 8.07 -1.04 31.53
CA LYS A 54 6.67 -0.60 31.56
C LYS A 54 6.58 0.83 32.12
N ILE A 55 5.95 1.71 31.36
CA ILE A 55 5.66 3.09 31.77
C ILE A 55 4.73 3.03 33.00
N GLN A 56 5.11 3.72 34.09
CA GLN A 56 4.38 3.69 35.35
C GLN A 56 3.22 4.70 35.34
N SER A 57 2.06 4.31 35.88
CA SER A 57 0.84 5.13 35.87
C SER A 57 0.71 6.09 37.06
N SER A 58 1.66 6.08 38.00
CA SER A 58 1.64 6.89 39.22
C SER A 58 2.20 8.31 39.03
N GLU A 59 2.82 8.60 37.88
CA GLU A 59 3.59 9.85 37.65
C GLU A 59 2.80 10.94 36.92
N GLY A 60 1.48 10.81 36.85
CA GLY A 60 0.59 11.79 36.23
C GLY A 60 0.12 11.39 34.82
N PRO A 61 -0.35 12.35 34.01
CA PRO A 61 -0.92 12.04 32.70
C PRO A 61 0.15 11.52 31.72
N LEU A 62 -0.22 10.50 30.95
CA LEU A 62 0.64 9.92 29.92
C LEU A 62 0.75 10.86 28.71
N GLN A 63 1.98 11.24 28.35
CA GLN A 63 2.28 11.93 27.10
C GLN A 63 3.14 11.03 26.20
N ILE A 64 2.66 10.75 24.99
CA ILE A 64 3.41 9.96 23.99
C ILE A 64 3.86 10.90 22.87
N THR A 65 5.16 10.97 22.64
CA THR A 65 5.75 11.67 21.50
C THR A 65 6.23 10.65 20.47
N MET A 66 5.84 10.82 19.21
CA MET A 66 6.19 9.91 18.11
C MET A 66 6.80 10.69 16.96
N LYS A 67 7.68 10.03 16.18
CA LYS A 67 8.27 10.58 14.96
C LYS A 67 7.54 10.07 13.74
N MET A 68 7.55 10.86 12.67
CA MET A 68 7.01 10.44 11.37
C MET A 68 7.86 9.30 10.77
N VAL A 69 7.19 8.30 10.22
CA VAL A 69 7.85 7.21 9.50
C VAL A 69 8.39 7.72 8.17
N PRO A 70 9.66 7.40 7.82
CA PRO A 70 10.21 7.72 6.50
C PRO A 70 9.31 7.19 5.39
N LYS A 71 9.17 7.94 4.29
CA LYS A 71 8.24 7.56 3.21
C LYS A 71 8.89 6.54 2.26
N MET A 72 8.74 5.26 2.59
CA MET A 72 9.48 4.14 1.99
C MET A 72 9.07 3.78 0.55
N LEU A 73 7.94 4.30 0.06
CA LEU A 73 7.55 4.18 -1.34
C LEU A 73 8.55 4.88 -2.28
N SER A 74 9.14 6.01 -1.87
CA SER A 74 10.09 6.72 -2.75
C SER A 74 11.37 5.90 -2.99
N PRO A 75 12.06 5.35 -1.97
CA PRO A 75 13.17 4.43 -2.19
C PRO A 75 12.79 3.17 -2.99
N LEU A 76 11.60 2.61 -2.76
CA LEU A 76 11.13 1.43 -3.49
C LEU A 76 11.11 1.70 -5.00
N VAL A 77 10.47 2.79 -5.42
CA VAL A 77 10.26 3.15 -6.82
C VAL A 77 11.52 3.71 -7.48
N LYS A 78 12.41 4.38 -6.74
CA LYS A 78 13.58 5.06 -7.33
C LYS A 78 14.87 4.25 -7.27
N GLU A 79 15.02 3.39 -6.26
CA GLU A 79 16.30 2.78 -5.94
C GLU A 79 16.24 1.26 -5.85
N TRP A 80 15.18 0.70 -5.25
CA TRP A 80 15.16 -0.74 -4.94
C TRP A 80 14.62 -1.58 -6.08
N ALA A 81 13.56 -1.14 -6.75
CA ALA A 81 12.94 -1.85 -7.86
C ALA A 81 12.34 -0.86 -8.90
N PRO A 82 13.20 -0.07 -9.59
CA PRO A 82 12.73 1.04 -10.42
C PRO A 82 11.94 0.64 -11.68
N GLU A 83 12.16 -0.58 -12.17
CA GLU A 83 11.48 -1.09 -13.35
C GLU A 83 10.18 -1.84 -13.01
N ALA A 84 9.85 -2.03 -11.73
CA ALA A 84 8.68 -2.79 -11.32
C ALA A 84 7.37 -1.99 -11.42
N PHE A 85 6.25 -2.70 -11.54
CA PHE A 85 4.92 -2.14 -11.48
C PHE A 85 4.46 -2.01 -10.02
N VAL A 86 4.34 -0.79 -9.51
CA VAL A 86 4.07 -0.51 -8.10
C VAL A 86 2.65 0.04 -7.92
N ILE A 87 1.88 -0.66 -7.10
CA ILE A 87 0.52 -0.32 -6.69
C ILE A 87 0.51 -0.02 -5.19
N SER A 88 -0.07 1.10 -4.81
CA SER A 88 -0.32 1.41 -3.39
C SER A 88 -1.81 1.51 -3.08
N PHE A 89 -2.17 1.37 -1.81
CA PHE A 89 -3.54 1.47 -1.34
C PHE A 89 -3.77 2.76 -0.58
N LYS A 90 -4.93 3.38 -0.82
CA LYS A 90 -5.34 4.60 -0.13
C LYS A 90 -6.74 4.44 0.45
N LEU A 91 -6.78 4.24 1.76
CA LEU A 91 -8.01 4.14 2.54
C LEU A 91 -8.30 5.48 3.21
N GLU A 92 -9.49 6.02 3.00
CA GLU A 92 -9.98 7.23 3.66
C GLU A 92 -11.44 7.03 4.13
N THR A 93 -11.92 7.91 5.00
CA THR A 93 -13.33 7.94 5.44
C THR A 93 -14.12 9.09 4.80
N ASP A 94 -13.42 10.08 4.24
CA ASP A 94 -14.03 11.21 3.55
C ASP A 94 -13.83 11.07 2.02
N PRO A 95 -14.91 10.92 1.23
CA PRO A 95 -14.82 10.79 -0.22
C PRO A 95 -14.30 12.06 -0.91
N LEU A 96 -14.44 13.23 -0.30
CA LEU A 96 -14.03 14.51 -0.91
C LEU A 96 -12.50 14.63 -1.00
N ILE A 97 -11.76 13.93 -0.14
CA ILE A 97 -10.29 13.99 -0.11
C ILE A 97 -9.62 12.79 -0.76
N LEU A 98 -10.34 11.69 -1.00
CA LEU A 98 -9.78 10.41 -1.43
C LEU A 98 -9.01 10.53 -2.75
N ILE A 99 -9.62 11.11 -3.78
CA ILE A 99 -8.99 11.26 -5.09
C ILE A 99 -7.80 12.21 -5.04
N ASN A 100 -7.95 13.38 -4.40
CA ASN A 100 -6.87 14.35 -4.28
C ASN A 100 -5.64 13.75 -3.58
N LYS A 101 -5.85 13.05 -2.45
CA LYS A 101 -4.76 12.36 -1.75
C LYS A 101 -4.12 11.24 -2.56
N SER A 102 -4.91 10.54 -3.38
CA SER A 102 -4.42 9.49 -4.29
C SER A 102 -3.52 10.09 -5.38
N ARG A 103 -3.94 11.19 -6.02
CA ARG A 103 -3.14 11.93 -7.01
C ARG A 103 -1.85 12.49 -6.40
N GLN A 104 -1.90 13.03 -5.19
CA GLN A 104 -0.71 13.48 -4.46
C GLN A 104 0.28 12.33 -4.20
N ALA A 105 -0.21 11.14 -3.86
CA ALA A 105 0.65 9.96 -3.67
C ALA A 105 1.34 9.55 -4.99
N LEU A 106 0.60 9.54 -6.11
CA LEU A 106 1.14 9.26 -7.43
C LEU A 106 2.23 10.28 -7.82
N GLU A 107 1.97 11.57 -7.63
CA GLU A 107 2.94 12.64 -7.95
C GLU A 107 4.20 12.55 -7.08
N LYS A 108 4.02 12.32 -5.78
CA LYS A 108 5.11 12.26 -4.80
C LYS A 108 6.02 11.05 -5.01
N TYR A 109 5.42 9.88 -5.18
CA TYR A 109 6.17 8.62 -5.24
C TYR A 109 6.48 8.14 -6.65
N ARG A 110 5.80 8.70 -7.67
CA ARG A 110 5.98 8.34 -9.09
C ARG A 110 5.73 6.86 -9.40
N HIS A 111 4.85 6.22 -8.64
CA HIS A 111 4.37 4.86 -8.89
C HIS A 111 3.16 4.88 -9.83
N GLN A 112 2.75 3.70 -10.30
CA GLN A 112 1.83 3.58 -11.44
C GLN A 112 0.37 3.68 -11.04
N VAL A 113 -0.03 3.08 -9.92
CA VAL A 113 -1.44 2.94 -9.54
C VAL A 113 -1.67 3.15 -8.04
N VAL A 114 -2.76 3.85 -7.71
CA VAL A 114 -3.35 3.85 -6.37
C VAL A 114 -4.71 3.16 -6.43
N VAL A 115 -4.91 2.12 -5.62
CA VAL A 115 -6.25 1.59 -5.34
C VAL A 115 -6.84 2.38 -4.17
N ALA A 116 -7.84 3.20 -4.46
CA ALA A 116 -8.45 4.13 -3.53
C ALA A 116 -9.80 3.59 -3.06
N ASN A 117 -10.05 3.59 -1.76
CA ASN A 117 -11.29 3.07 -1.20
C ASN A 117 -11.77 3.86 0.02
N ILE A 118 -13.09 3.85 0.20
CA ILE A 118 -13.76 4.42 1.37
C ILE A 118 -14.00 3.30 2.39
N LEU A 119 -13.74 3.57 3.67
CA LEU A 119 -13.78 2.57 4.74
C LEU A 119 -15.11 1.81 4.79
N GLU A 120 -16.23 2.50 4.65
CA GLU A 120 -17.57 1.93 4.71
C GLU A 120 -17.87 1.00 3.53
N SER A 121 -17.36 1.30 2.33
CA SER A 121 -17.65 0.57 1.09
C SER A 121 -16.49 -0.27 0.57
N ARG A 122 -15.41 -0.42 1.34
CA ARG A 122 -14.16 -1.07 0.89
C ARG A 122 -14.29 -2.49 0.36
N ARG A 123 -15.37 -3.21 0.72
CA ARG A 123 -15.64 -4.59 0.28
C ARG A 123 -16.43 -4.68 -1.01
N THR A 124 -17.00 -3.57 -1.48
CA THR A 124 -17.93 -3.56 -2.61
C THR A 124 -17.57 -2.54 -3.67
N SER A 125 -16.71 -1.55 -3.36
CA SER A 125 -16.32 -0.51 -4.30
C SER A 125 -14.92 0.03 -4.03
N VAL A 126 -14.17 0.23 -5.10
CA VAL A 126 -12.88 0.93 -5.13
C VAL A 126 -12.79 1.83 -6.36
N ILE A 127 -11.88 2.79 -6.34
CA ILE A 127 -11.53 3.60 -7.50
C ILE A 127 -10.05 3.35 -7.79
N ILE A 128 -9.75 2.87 -9.00
CA ILE A 128 -8.39 2.73 -9.48
C ILE A 128 -7.95 4.08 -10.03
N VAL A 129 -6.94 4.68 -9.41
CA VAL A 129 -6.42 6.01 -9.78
C VAL A 129 -5.04 5.82 -10.40
N THR A 130 -4.88 6.30 -11.63
CA THR A 130 -3.58 6.37 -12.32
C THR A 130 -3.16 7.83 -12.49
N LYS A 131 -2.09 8.13 -13.23
CA LYS A 131 -1.74 9.52 -13.57
C LYS A 131 -2.78 10.20 -14.47
N ASP A 132 -3.46 9.42 -15.31
CA ASP A 132 -4.27 9.99 -16.39
C ASP A 132 -5.75 9.56 -16.31
N SER A 133 -6.11 8.65 -15.40
CA SER A 133 -7.47 8.11 -15.29
C SER A 133 -7.91 7.83 -13.85
N GLU A 134 -9.24 7.79 -13.69
CA GLU A 134 -9.95 7.32 -12.51
C GLU A 134 -10.97 6.29 -12.99
N THR A 135 -10.82 5.03 -12.55
CA THR A 135 -11.70 3.93 -12.98
C THR A 135 -12.42 3.35 -11.76
N PRO A 136 -13.73 3.58 -11.61
CA PRO A 136 -14.51 2.98 -10.54
C PRO A 136 -14.71 1.48 -10.82
N LEU A 137 -14.50 0.65 -9.81
CA LEU A 137 -14.83 -0.77 -9.79
C LEU A 137 -15.79 -1.03 -8.64
N SER A 138 -16.94 -1.61 -8.94
CA SER A 138 -17.95 -1.95 -7.92
C SER A 138 -18.58 -3.31 -8.20
N LEU A 139 -19.02 -3.97 -7.14
CA LEU A 139 -19.83 -5.19 -7.20
C LEU A 139 -21.31 -4.84 -7.41
N SER A 140 -22.00 -5.59 -8.27
CA SER A 140 -23.46 -5.57 -8.39
C SER A 140 -24.11 -6.35 -7.25
N ALA A 141 -25.43 -6.16 -7.05
CA ALA A 141 -26.17 -6.90 -6.03
C ALA A 141 -26.14 -8.42 -6.28
N GLU A 142 -26.15 -8.83 -7.54
CA GLU A 142 -26.06 -10.22 -7.97
C GLU A 142 -24.68 -10.81 -7.68
N GLU A 143 -23.60 -10.06 -7.95
CA GLU A 143 -22.23 -10.49 -7.64
C GLU A 143 -22.04 -10.65 -6.13
N VAL A 144 -22.55 -9.71 -5.33
CA VAL A 144 -22.55 -9.82 -3.86
C VAL A 144 -23.34 -11.05 -3.40
N ALA A 145 -24.51 -11.31 -4.00
CA ALA A 145 -25.33 -12.48 -3.66
C ALA A 145 -24.68 -13.81 -4.06
N GLN A 146 -23.83 -13.80 -5.10
CA GLN A 146 -23.03 -14.94 -5.54
C GLN A 146 -21.74 -15.13 -4.72
N GLY A 147 -21.44 -14.21 -3.79
CA GLY A 147 -20.25 -14.27 -2.95
C GLY A 147 -18.96 -13.83 -3.65
N VAL A 148 -19.06 -13.06 -4.74
CA VAL A 148 -17.90 -12.48 -5.43
C VAL A 148 -17.23 -11.46 -4.51
N GLU A 149 -15.91 -11.52 -4.41
CA GLU A 149 -15.11 -10.55 -3.65
C GLU A 149 -14.58 -9.43 -4.55
N ILE A 150 -14.47 -8.20 -4.03
CA ILE A 150 -14.00 -7.04 -4.81
C ILE A 150 -12.56 -7.25 -5.30
N GLU A 151 -11.77 -8.01 -4.55
CA GLU A 151 -10.42 -8.44 -4.88
C GLU A 151 -10.34 -9.14 -6.24
N GLU A 152 -11.35 -9.91 -6.65
CA GLU A 152 -11.38 -10.56 -7.97
C GLU A 152 -11.37 -9.52 -9.10
N LYS A 153 -12.18 -8.46 -8.97
CA LYS A 153 -12.22 -7.36 -9.94
C LYS A 153 -10.93 -6.54 -9.93
N ILE A 154 -10.40 -6.27 -8.74
CA ILE A 154 -9.15 -5.53 -8.57
C ILE A 154 -8.00 -6.28 -9.25
N VAL A 155 -7.84 -7.57 -8.95
CA VAL A 155 -6.76 -8.40 -9.50
C VAL A 155 -6.89 -8.52 -11.01
N SER A 156 -8.09 -8.79 -11.54
CA SER A 156 -8.33 -8.87 -12.99
C SER A 156 -7.97 -7.57 -13.70
N TYR A 157 -8.39 -6.42 -13.17
CA TYR A 157 -8.06 -5.11 -13.74
C TYR A 157 -6.55 -4.83 -13.70
N LEU A 158 -5.91 -5.05 -12.54
CA LEU A 158 -4.48 -4.78 -12.36
C LEU A 158 -3.58 -5.71 -13.16
N GLN A 159 -4.00 -6.95 -13.39
CA GLN A 159 -3.31 -7.87 -14.29
C GLN A 159 -3.28 -7.32 -15.72
N GLY A 160 -4.42 -6.80 -16.22
CA GLY A 160 -4.47 -6.17 -17.54
C GLY A 160 -3.56 -4.95 -17.64
N GLN A 161 -3.52 -4.10 -16.61
CA GLN A 161 -2.61 -2.95 -16.55
C GLN A 161 -1.14 -3.37 -16.50
N HIS A 162 -0.82 -4.45 -15.79
CA HIS A 162 0.54 -4.96 -15.68
C HIS A 162 1.02 -5.59 -17.00
N SER A 163 0.16 -6.31 -17.71
CA SER A 163 0.47 -6.79 -19.06
C SER A 163 0.81 -5.65 -20.00
N ALA A 164 0.01 -4.58 -20.03
CA ALA A 164 0.29 -3.39 -20.83
C ALA A 164 1.59 -2.69 -20.41
N PHE A 165 1.89 -2.66 -19.11
CA PHE A 165 3.14 -2.10 -18.60
C PHE A 165 4.36 -2.91 -19.06
N ILE A 166 4.27 -4.25 -19.04
CA ILE A 166 5.32 -5.13 -19.56
C ILE A 166 5.54 -4.91 -21.06
N GLU A 167 4.48 -4.82 -21.85
CA GLU A 167 4.56 -4.62 -23.30
C GLU A 167 5.13 -3.24 -23.70
N SER A 168 5.02 -2.25 -22.81
CA SER A 168 5.54 -0.89 -23.04
C SER A 168 7.04 -0.73 -22.80
N LYS A 169 7.73 -1.79 -22.36
CA LYS A 169 9.15 -1.81 -21.95
C LYS A 169 9.99 -2.66 -22.90
#